data_AF-A0A402CXT5-F1
#
_entry.id   AF-A0A402CXT5-F1
#
_cell.length_a   1.000
_cell.length_b   1.000
_cell.length_c   1.000
_cell.angle_alpha   90.00
_cell.angle_beta   90.00
_cell.angle_gamma   90.00
#
_symmetry.space_group_name_H-M   'P 1'
#
loop_
_entity.id
_entity.type
_entity.pdbx_description
1 polymer ?
#
loop_
_entity_poly.entity_id
_entity_poly.type
_entity_poly.pdbx_seq_one_letter_code
_entity_poly.pdbx_strand_id
1 'polypeptide(L)'
;MSDLIANAITRLPKSDNLADDLAAINKRLAELDKQLENLTEAVALGGGQLRPLLQKMESLEATRLPLEMKQRELEQSIEVARRQQPDAERICKEWSRFTTLWEAATEDEREELMQALVVRVEMHEKE
;
A
#
# COMPACT_ATOMS: atom_id res chain seq x y z
N MET A 1 5.47 -24.46 -9.86
CA MET A 1 4.14 -23.85 -9.58
C MET A 1 3.98 -23.40 -8.12
N SER A 2 4.64 -24.05 -7.16
CA SER A 2 4.67 -23.66 -5.73
C SER A 2 5.17 -22.21 -5.49
N ASP A 3 6.18 -21.74 -6.23
CA ASP A 3 6.72 -20.38 -6.08
C ASP A 3 5.76 -19.23 -6.46
N LEU A 4 4.74 -19.49 -7.29
CA LEU A 4 3.80 -18.46 -7.76
C LEU A 4 2.76 -18.09 -6.70
N ILE A 5 2.35 -19.06 -5.87
CA ILE A 5 1.36 -18.86 -4.81
C ILE A 5 2.07 -18.41 -3.51
N ALA A 6 3.27 -18.94 -3.23
CA ALA A 6 4.10 -18.53 -2.10
C ALA A 6 4.51 -17.04 -2.17
N ASN A 7 4.85 -16.54 -3.36
CA ASN A 7 5.19 -15.13 -3.57
C ASN A 7 3.97 -14.19 -3.51
N ALA A 8 2.75 -14.68 -3.77
CA ALA A 8 1.54 -13.88 -3.68
C ALA A 8 1.11 -13.61 -2.22
N ILE A 9 1.42 -14.54 -1.30
CA ILE A 9 1.03 -14.44 0.13
C ILE A 9 2.09 -13.68 0.94
N THR A 10 3.38 -13.77 0.59
CA THR A 10 4.47 -13.09 1.34
C THR A 10 4.79 -11.67 0.88
N ARG A 11 4.22 -11.20 -0.25
CA ARG A 11 4.49 -9.86 -0.81
C ARG A 11 3.27 -8.96 -0.94
N LEU A 12 2.27 -9.12 -0.09
CA LEU A 12 1.34 -8.02 0.12
C LEU A 12 1.94 -7.13 1.21
N PRO A 13 2.64 -6.02 0.88
CA PRO A 13 2.78 -4.96 1.87
C PRO A 13 1.36 -4.65 2.32
N LYS A 14 1.10 -4.65 3.62
CA LYS A 14 -0.21 -4.37 4.20
C LYS A 14 -0.78 -3.14 3.49
N SER A 15 -1.67 -3.32 2.51
CA SER A 15 -2.09 -2.24 1.62
C SER A 15 -2.78 -1.13 2.40
N ASP A 16 -3.35 -1.52 3.54
CA ASP A 16 -4.04 -0.65 4.49
C ASP A 16 -3.07 0.39 5.07
N ASN A 17 -1.84 0.00 5.42
CA ASN A 17 -0.85 0.95 5.95
C ASN A 17 -0.43 2.00 4.92
N LEU A 18 -0.28 1.61 3.65
CA LEU A 18 0.14 2.53 2.58
C LEU A 18 -0.98 3.51 2.20
N ALA A 19 -2.24 3.04 2.23
CA ALA A 19 -3.40 3.88 2.00
C ALA A 19 -3.60 4.91 3.13
N ASP A 20 -3.40 4.48 4.38
CA ASP A 20 -3.46 5.36 5.56
C ASP A 20 -2.34 6.41 5.54
N ASP A 21 -1.12 6.02 5.18
CA ASP A 21 0.02 6.94 5.02
C ASP A 21 -0.25 7.99 3.92
N LEU A 22 -0.83 7.57 2.80
CA LEU A 22 -1.23 8.48 1.71
C LEU A 22 -2.32 9.45 2.17
N ALA A 23 -3.32 8.97 2.91
CA ALA A 23 -4.37 9.82 3.46
C ALA A 23 -3.81 10.85 4.46
N ALA A 24 -2.83 10.47 5.28
CA ALA A 24 -2.15 11.36 6.20
C ALA A 24 -1.35 12.45 5.47
N ILE A 25 -0.64 12.10 4.39
CA ILE A 25 0.11 13.07 3.57
C ILE A 25 -0.85 14.04 2.87
N ASN A 26 -1.95 13.56 2.29
CA ASN A 26 -2.96 14.41 1.67
C ASN A 26 -3.57 15.40 2.66
N LYS A 27 -3.88 14.95 3.88
CA LYS A 27 -4.36 15.82 4.96
C LYS A 27 -3.32 16.88 5.32
N ARG A 28 -2.03 16.52 5.34
CA ARG A 28 -0.96 17.46 5.64
C ARG A 28 -0.75 18.49 4.55
N LEU A 29 -0.86 18.10 3.27
CA LEU A 29 -0.80 19.01 2.13
C LEU A 29 -1.97 20.01 2.15
N ALA A 30 -3.20 19.55 2.40
CA ALA A 30 -4.36 20.43 2.51
C ALA A 30 -4.21 21.47 3.64
N GLU A 31 -3.63 21.07 4.78
CA GLU A 31 -3.34 21.98 5.89
C GLU A 31 -2.26 23.01 5.52
N LEU A 32 -1.23 22.61 4.77
CA LEU A 32 -0.20 23.51 4.27
C LEU A 32 -0.76 24.53 3.27
N ASP A 33 -1.61 24.11 2.34
CA ASP A 33 -2.27 25.01 1.39
C ASP A 33 -3.11 26.06 2.11
N LYS A 34 -3.88 25.65 3.13
CA LYS A 34 -4.66 26.58 3.96
C LYS A 34 -3.77 27.56 4.73
N GLN A 35 -2.63 27.10 5.24
CA GLN A 35 -1.68 27.97 5.94
C GLN A 35 -1.02 28.98 5.00
N LEU A 36 -0.69 28.58 3.77
CA LEU A 36 -0.17 29.48 2.75
C LEU A 36 -1.22 30.51 2.29
N GLU A 37 -2.47 30.10 2.12
CA GLU A 37 -3.58 31.00 1.77
C GLU A 37 -3.79 32.06 2.85
N ASN A 38 -3.87 31.65 4.13
CA ASN A 38 -4.00 32.57 5.27
C ASN A 38 -2.82 33.56 5.37
N LEU A 39 -1.59 33.10 5.12
CA LEU A 39 -0.41 33.98 5.12
C LEU A 39 -0.44 34.97 3.96
N THR A 40 -0.88 34.52 2.78
CA THR A 40 -1.05 35.35 1.59
C THR A 40 -2.11 36.43 1.83
N GLU A 41 -3.24 36.08 2.44
CA GLU A 41 -4.28 37.04 2.86
C GLU A 41 -3.75 38.03 3.90
N ALA A 42 -3.01 37.58 4.90
CA ALA A 42 -2.41 38.44 5.92
C ALA A 42 -1.40 39.45 5.32
N VAL A 43 -0.64 39.04 4.31
CA VAL A 43 0.23 39.91 3.52
C VAL A 43 -0.61 40.92 2.71
N ALA A 44 -1.66 40.46 2.03
CA ALA A 44 -2.52 41.31 1.21
C ALA A 44 -3.29 42.37 2.01
N LEU A 45 -3.70 42.04 3.24
CA LEU A 45 -4.41 42.93 4.16
C LEU A 45 -3.47 43.88 4.92
N GLY A 46 -2.15 43.80 4.69
CA GLY A 46 -1.15 44.65 5.34
C GLY A 46 -1.03 44.42 6.86
N GLY A 47 -1.52 43.28 7.37
CA GLY A 47 -1.73 43.04 8.79
C GLY A 47 -0.47 42.71 9.60
N GLY A 48 0.73 42.66 9.00
CA GLY A 48 1.94 42.26 9.70
C GLY A 48 3.25 42.61 8.98
N GLN A 49 4.38 42.33 9.66
CA GLN A 49 5.71 42.47 9.08
C GLN A 49 5.89 41.47 7.91
N LEU A 50 6.17 41.97 6.71
CA LEU A 50 6.33 41.17 5.49
C LEU A 50 7.45 40.12 5.58
N ARG A 51 8.57 40.45 6.24
CA ARG A 51 9.77 39.59 6.29
C ARG A 51 9.53 38.25 6.99
N PRO A 52 8.95 38.21 8.20
CA PRO A 52 8.59 36.95 8.87
C PRO A 52 7.56 36.11 8.11
N LEU A 53 6.61 36.75 7.41
CA LEU A 53 5.58 36.06 6.62
C LEU A 53 6.21 35.37 5.41
N LEU A 54 7.10 36.07 4.68
CA LEU A 54 7.86 35.50 3.57
C LEU A 54 8.73 34.32 3.99
N GLN A 55 9.49 34.45 5.09
CA GLN A 55 10.28 33.33 5.63
C GLN A 55 9.43 32.11 5.98
N LYS A 56 8.22 32.34 6.52
CA LYS A 56 7.31 31.25 6.85
C LYS A 56 6.75 30.60 5.59
N MET A 57 6.39 31.37 4.56
CA MET A 57 5.98 30.83 3.26
C MET A 57 7.08 29.97 2.63
N GLU A 58 8.31 30.47 2.56
CA GLU A 58 9.46 29.72 2.05
C GLU A 58 9.67 28.40 2.82
N SER A 59 9.52 28.41 4.15
CA SER A 59 9.65 27.19 4.96
C SER A 59 8.54 26.18 4.67
N LEU A 60 7.30 26.64 4.45
CA LEU A 60 6.16 25.78 4.15
C LEU A 60 6.30 25.18 2.75
N GLU A 61 6.71 25.97 1.76
CA GLU A 61 7.02 25.50 0.41
C GLU A 61 8.18 24.50 0.40
N ALA A 62 9.23 24.73 1.20
CA ALA A 62 10.33 23.78 1.35
C ALA A 62 9.88 22.43 1.95
N THR A 63 8.86 22.42 2.82
CA THR A 63 8.23 21.17 3.31
C THR A 63 7.24 20.55 2.32
N ARG A 64 6.66 21.32 1.40
CA ARG A 64 5.70 20.83 0.42
C ARG A 64 6.35 19.89 -0.59
N LEU A 65 7.48 20.30 -1.15
CA LEU A 65 8.21 19.53 -2.16
C LEU A 65 8.51 18.07 -1.76
N PRO A 66 9.08 17.79 -0.57
CA PRO A 66 9.34 16.41 -0.14
C PRO A 66 8.07 15.62 0.18
N LEU A 67 6.98 16.28 0.58
CA LEU A 67 5.69 15.62 0.80
C LEU A 67 5.05 15.20 -0.53
N GLU A 68 5.10 16.04 -1.56
CA GLU A 68 4.62 15.70 -2.90
C GLU A 68 5.43 14.55 -3.53
N MET A 69 6.75 14.51 -3.30
CA MET A 69 7.58 13.38 -3.73
C MET A 69 7.16 12.08 -3.04
N LYS A 70 7.01 12.10 -1.70
CA LYS A 70 6.54 10.93 -0.95
C LYS A 70 5.15 10.47 -1.36
N GLN A 71 4.25 11.40 -1.67
CA GLN A 71 2.92 11.08 -2.19
C GLN A 71 3.02 10.27 -3.49
N ARG A 72 3.82 10.75 -4.46
CA ARG A 72 4.01 10.04 -5.74
C ARG A 72 4.63 8.66 -5.56
N GLU A 73 5.60 8.53 -4.66
CA GLU A 73 6.24 7.24 -4.34
C GLU A 73 5.24 6.24 -3.74
N LEU A 74 4.37 6.70 -2.83
CA LEU A 74 3.32 5.88 -2.24
C LEU A 74 2.26 5.49 -3.26
N GLU A 75 1.81 6.42 -4.11
CA GLU A 75 0.87 6.13 -5.21
C GLU A 75 1.40 5.03 -6.14
N GLN A 76 2.68 5.12 -6.53
CA GLN A 76 3.33 4.09 -7.34
C GLN A 76 3.43 2.75 -6.60
N SER A 77 3.76 2.78 -5.31
CA SER A 77 3.88 1.57 -4.49
C SER A 77 2.53 0.85 -4.33
N ILE A 78 1.45 1.62 -4.15
CA ILE A 78 0.07 1.09 -4.09
C ILE A 78 -0.33 0.49 -5.43
N GLU A 79 -0.05 1.16 -6.55
CA GLU A 79 -0.36 0.66 -7.88
C GLU A 79 0.39 -0.64 -8.20
N VAL A 80 1.66 -0.71 -7.84
CA VAL A 80 2.46 -1.95 -7.98
C VAL A 80 1.88 -3.06 -7.10
N ALA A 81 1.52 -2.77 -5.85
CA ALA A 81 0.92 -3.75 -4.96
C ALA A 81 -0.44 -4.25 -5.48
N ARG A 82 -1.28 -3.36 -6.04
CA ARG A 82 -2.55 -3.72 -6.68
C ARG A 82 -2.37 -4.65 -7.87
N ARG A 83 -1.35 -4.41 -8.70
CA ARG A 83 -1.04 -5.31 -9.83
C ARG A 83 -0.50 -6.66 -9.39
N GLN A 84 0.11 -6.73 -8.22
CA GLN A 84 0.61 -7.98 -7.64
C GLN A 84 -0.46 -8.75 -6.86
N GLN A 85 -1.59 -8.12 -6.51
CA GLN A 85 -2.70 -8.83 -5.88
C GLN A 85 -3.25 -9.90 -6.83
N PRO A 86 -3.30 -11.17 -6.41
CA PRO A 86 -3.94 -12.19 -7.21
C PRO A 86 -5.43 -11.87 -7.35
N ASP A 87 -5.88 -11.80 -8.60
CA ASP A 87 -7.29 -11.60 -8.95
C ASP A 87 -8.16 -12.70 -8.33
N ALA A 88 -9.25 -12.31 -7.67
CA ALA A 88 -10.19 -13.22 -7.04
C ALA A 88 -10.76 -14.23 -8.04
N GLU A 89 -11.03 -13.80 -9.27
CA GLU A 89 -11.53 -14.70 -10.33
C GLU A 89 -10.49 -15.76 -10.67
N ARG A 90 -9.22 -15.35 -10.78
CA ARG A 90 -8.09 -16.24 -11.03
C ARG A 90 -7.90 -17.23 -9.87
N ILE A 91 -7.98 -16.77 -8.62
CA ILE A 91 -7.90 -17.65 -7.44
C ILE A 91 -9.03 -18.68 -7.46
N CYS A 92 -10.27 -18.25 -7.70
CA CYS A 92 -11.43 -19.15 -7.76
C CYS A 92 -11.28 -20.21 -8.87
N LYS A 93 -10.73 -19.81 -10.03
CA LYS A 93 -10.50 -20.73 -11.15
C LYS A 93 -9.42 -21.78 -10.82
N GLU A 94 -8.31 -21.36 -10.22
CA GLU A 94 -7.25 -22.29 -9.78
C GLU A 94 -7.75 -23.20 -8.65
N TRP A 95 -8.56 -22.69 -7.72
CA TRP A 95 -9.20 -23.52 -6.67
C TRP A 95 -10.16 -24.55 -7.26
N SER A 96 -10.99 -24.15 -8.22
CA SER A 96 -11.95 -25.06 -8.87
C SER A 96 -11.21 -26.17 -9.65
N ARG A 97 -10.07 -25.82 -10.24
CA ARG A 97 -9.20 -26.80 -10.91
C ARG A 97 -8.57 -27.76 -9.91
N PHE A 98 -8.10 -27.26 -8.77
CA PHE A 98 -7.57 -28.10 -7.69
C PHE A 98 -8.62 -29.07 -7.16
N THR A 99 -9.85 -28.63 -6.87
CA THR A 99 -10.91 -29.51 -6.39
C THR A 99 -11.27 -30.60 -7.39
N THR A 100 -11.27 -30.27 -8.68
CA THR A 100 -11.50 -31.25 -9.75
C THR A 100 -10.39 -32.31 -9.80
N LEU A 101 -9.14 -31.87 -9.67
CA LEU A 101 -7.99 -32.79 -9.62
C LEU A 101 -8.02 -33.65 -8.36
N TRP A 102 -8.41 -33.08 -7.22
CA TRP A 102 -8.52 -33.78 -5.94
C TRP A 102 -9.55 -34.92 -5.97
N GLU A 103 -10.71 -34.67 -6.57
CA GLU A 103 -11.78 -35.66 -6.69
C GLU A 103 -11.40 -36.83 -7.59
N ALA A 104 -10.64 -36.56 -8.67
CA ALA A 104 -10.18 -37.56 -9.62
C ALA A 104 -8.88 -38.29 -9.21
N ALA A 105 -8.11 -37.73 -8.27
CA ALA A 105 -6.83 -38.26 -7.83
C ALA A 105 -6.96 -39.49 -6.92
N THR A 106 -6.00 -40.39 -7.05
CA THR A 106 -5.74 -41.50 -6.12
C THR A 106 -5.12 -41.00 -4.81
N GLU A 107 -5.01 -41.86 -3.80
CA GLU A 107 -4.51 -41.46 -2.48
C GLU A 107 -3.06 -40.97 -2.52
N ASP A 108 -2.20 -41.63 -3.31
CA ASP A 108 -0.80 -41.22 -3.54
C ASP A 108 -0.71 -39.87 -4.28
N GLU A 109 -1.56 -39.65 -5.29
CA GLU A 109 -1.61 -38.38 -6.04
C GLU A 109 -2.18 -37.23 -5.20
N ARG A 110 -3.09 -37.52 -4.26
CA ARG A 110 -3.60 -36.54 -3.28
C ARG A 110 -2.50 -36.10 -2.32
N GLU A 111 -1.61 -37.00 -1.92
CA GLU A 111 -0.45 -36.65 -1.09
C GLU A 111 0.47 -35.67 -1.83
N GLU A 112 0.77 -35.92 -3.11
CA GLU A 112 1.55 -35.00 -3.95
C GLU A 112 0.85 -33.64 -4.15
N LEU A 113 -0.48 -33.65 -4.36
CA LEU A 113 -1.28 -32.43 -4.48
C LEU A 113 -1.26 -31.60 -3.17
N MET A 114 -1.35 -32.26 -2.01
CA MET A 114 -1.25 -31.58 -0.71
C MET A 114 0.15 -31.01 -0.47
N GLN A 115 1.20 -31.75 -0.81
CA GLN A 115 2.58 -31.26 -0.70
C GLN A 115 2.83 -30.04 -1.58
N ALA A 116 2.21 -29.99 -2.77
CA ALA A 116 2.30 -28.84 -3.65
C ALA A 116 1.53 -27.60 -3.15
N LEU A 117 0.46 -27.80 -2.38
CA LEU A 117 -0.39 -26.74 -1.84
C LEU A 117 0.12 -26.19 -0.50
N VAL A 118 0.71 -27.04 0.33
CA VAL A 118 1.20 -26.69 1.66
C VAL A 118 2.63 -26.17 1.57
N VAL A 119 2.78 -24.86 1.47
CA VAL A 119 4.09 -24.19 1.40
C VAL A 119 4.76 -24.07 2.78
N ARG A 120 3.99 -24.06 3.88
CA ARG A 120 4.53 -23.93 5.24
C ARG A 120 3.58 -24.52 6.29
N VAL A 121 4.04 -25.50 7.06
CA VAL A 121 3.39 -25.95 8.31
C VAL A 121 4.28 -25.48 9.45
N GLU A 122 3.83 -24.47 10.19
CA GLU A 122 4.44 -24.12 11.48
C GLU A 122 3.68 -24.86 12.58
N MET A 123 4.34 -25.87 13.17
CA MET A 123 3.88 -26.48 14.41
C MET A 123 4.26 -25.55 15.55
N HIS A 124 3.28 -24.90 16.15
CA HIS A 124 3.47 -24.30 17.47
C HIS A 124 3.18 -25.37 18.52
N GLU A 125 4.24 -25.84 19.17
CA GLU A 125 4.12 -26.67 20.37
C GLU A 125 3.30 -25.92 21.42
N LYS A 126 2.30 -26.59 21.99
CA LYS A 126 1.56 -26.08 23.14
C LYS A 126 2.46 -26.22 24.37
N GLU A 127 2.88 -25.09 24.93
CA GLU A 127 3.35 -25.01 26.32
C GLU A 127 2.22 -25.35 27.31
#